data_AF-A0A4Q9QW99-F1
#
_entry.id   AF-A0A4Q9QW99-F1
#
_cell.length_a   1.000
_cell.length_b   1.000
_cell.length_c   1.000
_cell.angle_alpha   90.00
_cell.angle_beta   90.00
_cell.angle_gamma   90.00
#
_symmetry.space_group_name_H-M   'P 1'
#
loop_
_entity.id
_entity.type
_entity.pdbx_description
1 polymer ?
#
loop_
_entity_poly.entity_id
_entity_poly.type
_entity_poly.pdbx_seq_one_letter_code
_entity_poly.pdbx_strand_id
1 'polypeptide(L)' 'MTLGNVVADRLERLAVGGFDVFKISKEAFAIYQEPGLSLTRDLDMALLSLIAMEEGPEFEMTEKEFQDLLSKIRQM' A
#
# COMPACT_ATOMS: atom_id res chain seq x y z
N MET A 1 -17.56 0.78 5.39
CA MET A 1 -16.28 0.76 4.64
C MET A 1 -15.34 -0.14 5.44
N THR A 2 -14.74 -1.17 4.83
CA THR A 2 -13.75 -2.02 5.53
C THR A 2 -12.43 -1.28 5.66
N LEU A 3 -11.58 -1.69 6.61
CA LEU A 3 -10.24 -1.13 6.75
C LEU A 3 -9.44 -1.26 5.44
N GLY A 4 -9.52 -2.41 4.77
CA GLY A 4 -8.91 -2.64 3.46
C GLY A 4 -9.34 -1.62 2.41
N ASN A 5 -10.64 -1.29 2.33
CA ASN A 5 -11.11 -0.25 1.39
C ASN A 5 -10.54 1.14 1.70
N VAL A 6 -10.41 1.50 2.98
CA VAL A 6 -9.82 2.80 3.38
C VAL A 6 -8.35 2.87 3.00
N VAL A 7 -7.59 1.80 3.25
CA VAL A 7 -6.16 1.72 2.89
C VAL A 7 -5.98 1.77 1.38
N ALA A 8 -6.74 0.97 0.63
CA ALA A 8 -6.65 0.94 -0.83
C ALA A 8 -7.00 2.30 -1.45
N ASP A 9 -8.05 2.97 -0.98
CA ASP A 9 -8.44 4.30 -1.47
C ASP A 9 -7.36 5.36 -1.23
N ARG A 10 -6.62 5.29 -0.11
CA ARG A 10 -5.54 6.24 0.17
C ARG A 10 -4.34 6.02 -0.74
N LEU A 11 -3.94 4.77 -0.91
CA LEU A 11 -2.83 4.39 -1.78
C LEU A 11 -3.15 4.70 -3.25
N GLU A 12 -4.37 4.40 -3.71
CA GLU A 12 -4.79 4.65 -5.09
C GLU A 12 -4.74 6.13 -5.47
N ARG A 13 -5.12 7.03 -4.56
CA ARG A 13 -5.05 8.49 -4.78
C ARG A 13 -3.65 8.99 -5.10
N LEU A 14 -2.61 8.31 -4.62
CA LEU A 14 -1.22 8.70 -4.90
C LEU A 14 -0.75 8.28 -6.28
N ALA A 15 -1.33 7.23 -6.84
CA ALA A 15 -1.07 6.81 -8.21
C ALA A 15 -1.84 7.66 -9.24
N VAL A 16 -2.88 8.40 -8.82
CA VAL A 16 -3.61 9.32 -9.70
C VAL A 16 -2.67 10.44 -10.16
N GLY A 17 -2.29 10.41 -11.44
CA GLY A 17 -1.39 11.39 -12.05
C GLY A 17 0.06 10.91 -12.20
N GLY A 18 0.36 9.66 -11.84
CA GLY A 18 1.65 9.01 -12.10
C GLY A 18 2.03 8.05 -10.98
N PHE A 19 2.40 6.82 -11.35
CA PHE A 19 2.91 5.82 -10.43
C PHE A 19 4.31 6.20 -9.94
N ASP A 20 4.44 6.43 -8.62
CA ASP A 20 5.66 6.87 -7.96
C ASP A 20 5.90 6.00 -6.72
N VAL A 21 6.90 5.12 -6.82
CA VAL A 21 7.24 4.13 -5.80
C VAL A 21 7.58 4.78 -4.45
N PHE A 22 8.23 5.94 -4.45
CA PHE A 22 8.61 6.64 -3.22
C PHE A 22 7.42 7.26 -2.52
N LYS A 23 6.45 7.80 -3.26
CA LYS A 23 5.22 8.34 -2.66
C LYS A 23 4.36 7.23 -2.06
N ILE A 24 4.25 6.11 -2.78
CA ILE A 24 3.47 4.96 -2.34
C ILE A 24 4.08 4.34 -1.08
N SER A 25 5.40 4.11 -1.06
CA SER A 25 6.10 3.58 0.12
C SER A 25 5.90 4.47 1.35
N LYS A 26 6.07 5.79 1.21
CA LYS A 26 5.88 6.72 2.32
C LYS A 26 4.47 6.73 2.90
N GLU A 27 3.44 6.65 2.05
CA GLU A 27 2.06 6.56 2.53
C GLU A 27 1.77 5.22 3.18
N ALA A 28 2.28 4.12 2.63
CA ALA A 28 2.16 2.81 3.26
C ALA A 28 2.79 2.81 4.66
N PHE A 29 3.96 3.45 4.83
CA PHE A 29 4.58 3.64 6.13
C PHE A 29 3.74 4.52 7.08
N ALA A 30 3.17 5.62 6.57
CA ALA A 30 2.29 6.48 7.35
C ALA A 30 1.06 5.72 7.87
N ILE A 31 0.39 4.95 7.00
CA ILE A 31 -0.74 4.07 7.37
C ILE A 31 -0.31 3.04 8.41
N TYR A 32 0.85 2.40 8.20
CA TYR A 32 1.37 1.38 9.12
C TYR A 32 1.62 1.92 10.53
N GLN A 33 1.98 3.20 10.66
CA GLN A 33 2.21 3.87 11.94
C GLN A 33 0.96 4.47 12.58
N GLU A 34 -0.21 4.40 11.93
CA GLU A 34 -1.42 5.06 12.43
C GLU A 34 -1.91 4.45 13.75
N PRO A 35 -2.01 5.26 14.82
CA PRO A 35 -2.49 4.78 16.11
C PRO A 35 -3.93 4.26 16.00
N GLY A 36 -4.18 3.06 16.53
CA GLY A 36 -5.52 2.46 16.55
C GLY A 36 -5.88 1.67 15.29
N LEU A 37 -4.98 1.57 14.31
CA LEU A 37 -5.15 0.65 13.18
C LEU A 37 -4.84 -0.78 13.62
N SER A 38 -5.85 -1.65 13.70
CA SER A 38 -5.65 -3.08 13.96
C SER A 38 -5.49 -3.81 12.62
N LEU A 39 -4.25 -3.98 12.20
CA LEU A 39 -3.92 -4.67 10.96
C LEU A 39 -4.21 -6.17 11.07
N THR A 40 -4.86 -6.72 10.05
CA THR A 40 -4.83 -8.17 9.83
C THR A 40 -3.45 -8.56 9.32
N ARG A 41 -3.08 -9.84 9.47
CA ARG A 41 -1.79 -10.34 8.99
C ARG A 41 -1.58 -10.08 7.49
N ASP A 42 -2.63 -10.20 6.68
CA ASP A 42 -2.52 -10.02 5.23
C ASP A 42 -2.33 -8.55 4.86
N LEU A 43 -3.01 -7.65 5.59
CA LEU A 43 -2.85 -6.20 5.40
C LEU A 43 -1.48 -5.70 5.89
N ASP A 44 -1.00 -6.25 7.00
CA ASP A 44 0.36 -6.03 7.53
C ASP A 44 1.43 -6.36 6.49
N MET A 45 1.38 -7.57 5.93
CA MET A 45 2.33 -7.99 4.89
C MET A 45 2.22 -7.15 3.60
N ALA A 46 1.01 -6.75 3.22
CA ALA A 46 0.79 -5.89 2.06
C ALA A 46 1.44 -4.51 2.26
N LEU A 47 1.25 -3.88 3.42
CA LEU A 47 1.87 -2.60 3.75
C LEU A 47 3.39 -2.70 3.83
N LEU A 48 3.93 -3.74 4.47
CA LEU A 48 5.38 -3.96 4.54
C LEU A 48 6.01 -4.13 3.16
N SER A 49 5.31 -4.81 2.25
CA SER A 49 5.79 -4.99 0.86
C SER A 49 5.83 -3.66 0.09
N LEU A 50 4.87 -2.76 0.34
CA LEU A 50 4.86 -1.41 -0.24
C LEU A 50 5.94 -0.52 0.38
N ILE A 51 6.18 -0.62 1.69
CA ILE A 51 7.25 0.11 2.39
C ILE A 51 8.61 -0.28 1.79
N ALA A 52 8.85 -1.58 1.61
CA ALA A 52 10.12 -2.09 1.08
C ALA A 52 10.47 -1.58 -0.33
N MET A 53 9.51 -1.06 -1.10
CA MET A 53 9.76 -0.52 -2.44
C MET A 53 10.77 0.65 -2.44
N GLU A 54 10.98 1.35 -1.31
CA GLU A 54 11.99 2.43 -1.24
C GLU A 54 13.41 1.92 -0.98
N GLU A 55 13.59 0.66 -0.58
CA GLU A 55 14.89 0.08 -0.23
C GLU A 55 15.74 -0.23 -1.48
N GLY A 56 15.09 -0.55 -2.60
CA GLY A 56 15.80 -0.78 -3.86
C GLY A 56 14.94 -1.40 -4.97
N PRO A 57 15.45 -1.43 -6.21
CA PRO A 57 14.75 -1.95 -7.39
C PRO A 57 14.31 -3.42 -7.26
N GLU A 58 14.96 -4.21 -6.41
CA GLU A 58 14.61 -5.61 -6.14
C GLU A 58 13.27 -5.77 -5.40
N PHE A 59 12.78 -4.69 -4.77
CA PHE A 59 11.51 -4.64 -4.06
C PHE A 59 10.46 -3.82 -4.80
N GLU A 60 10.85 -3.07 -5.83
CA GLU A 60 9.93 -2.26 -6.61
C GLU A 60 8.88 -3.13 -7.30
N MET A 61 7.62 -2.68 -7.19
CA MET A 61 6.50 -3.22 -7.94
C MET A 61 6.25 -2.38 -9.18
N THR A 62 5.81 -3.03 -10.25
CA THR A 62 5.21 -2.34 -11.39
C THR A 62 3.85 -1.75 -11.02
N GLU A 63 3.39 -0.75 -11.77
CA GLU A 63 2.06 -0.16 -11.59
C GLU A 63 0.95 -1.22 -11.66
N LYS A 64 1.10 -2.23 -12.51
CA LYS A 64 0.14 -3.33 -12.62
C LYS A 64 0.11 -4.18 -11.34
N GLU A 65 1.26 -4.58 -10.82
CA GLU A 65 1.35 -5.37 -9.58
C GLU A 65 0.78 -4.60 -8.39
N PHE A 66 0.99 -3.28 -8.35
CA PHE A 66 0.36 -2.41 -7.38
C PHE A 66 -1.17 -2.41 -7.49
N GLN A 67 -1.74 -2.28 -8.70
CA GLN A 67 -3.20 -2.33 -8.90
C GLN A 67 -3.81 -3.69 -8.51
N ASP A 68 -3.11 -4.78 -8.81
CA ASP A 68 -3.49 -6.13 -8.39
C ASP A 68 -3.45 -6.26 -6.85
N LEU A 69 -2.46 -5.66 -6.19
CA LEU A 69 -2.37 -5.61 -4.73
C LEU A 69 -3.50 -4.79 -4.12
N LEU A 70 -3.83 -3.60 -4.65
CA LEU A 70 -4.96 -2.79 -4.20
C LEU A 70 -6.28 -3.58 -4.25
N SER A 71 -6.49 -4.33 -5.34
CA SER A 71 -7.67 -5.17 -5.49
C SER A 71 -7.76 -6.26 -4.41
N LYS A 72 -6.63 -6.83 -3.98
CA LYS A 72 -6.57 -7.78 -2.86
C LYS A 72 -6.83 -7.10 -1.52
N ILE A 73 -6.21 -5.94 -1.27
CA ILE A 73 -6.40 -5.16 -0.04
C ILE A 73 -7.88 -4.83 0.17
N ARG A 74 -8.62 -4.50 -0.89
CA ARG A 74 -10.07 -4.21 -0.81
C ARG A 74 -10.92 -5.39 -0.32
N GLN A 75 -10.43 -6.61 -0.47
CA GLN A 75 -11.11 -7.85 -0.07
C GLN A 75 -10.76 -8.29 1.36
N MET A 76 -9.84 -7.58 2.03
CA MET A 76 -9.41 -7.83 3.41
C MET A 76 -10.22 -7.07 4.45
#